data_AF-A0AAD4NC93-F1
#
_entry.id   AF-A0AAD4NC93-F1
#
_cell.length_a   1.000
_cell.length_b   1.000
_cell.length_c   1.000
_cell.angle_alpha   90.00
_cell.angle_beta   90.00
_cell.angle_gamma   90.00
#
_symmetry.space_group_name_H-M   'P 1'
#
loop_
_entity.id
_entity.type
_entity.pdbx_description
1 polymer ?
#
loop_
_entity_poly.entity_id
_entity_poly.type
_entity_poly.pdbx_seq_one_letter_code
_entity_poly.pdbx_strand_id
1 'polypeptide(L)'
;MLDDPVANKSPNESVFEKDLIRLVEPYSYIELSYIASSMCMDQKVVEKKLAQMILDKKLHGILHQGEGMLIVYDREIPNPTYLNAVDTIQSMEGVVDELCALIKNIKK
;
A
#
# COMPACT_ATOMS: atom_id res chain seq x y z
N MET A 1 -0.44 -18.99 -33.05
CA MET A 1 0.46 -18.18 -32.20
C MET A 1 -0.22 -18.09 -30.86
N LEU A 2 0.49 -18.54 -29.82
CA LEU A 2 -0.03 -18.75 -28.48
C LEU A 2 -0.53 -17.43 -27.90
N ASP A 3 -1.70 -17.46 -27.26
CA ASP A 3 -2.22 -16.37 -26.47
C ASP A 3 -1.20 -16.02 -25.38
N ASP A 4 -0.54 -14.86 -25.51
CA ASP A 4 0.32 -14.31 -24.48
C ASP A 4 -0.54 -13.90 -23.26
N PRO A 5 -0.37 -14.53 -22.09
CA PRO A 5 -1.20 -14.27 -20.90
C PRO A 5 -0.89 -12.94 -20.19
N VAL A 6 -0.07 -12.06 -20.78
CA VAL A 6 0.46 -10.84 -20.15
C VAL A 6 -0.23 -9.53 -20.62
N ALA A 7 -1.07 -9.57 -21.65
CA ALA A 7 -1.59 -8.36 -22.30
C ALA A 7 -2.93 -7.80 -21.74
N ASN A 8 -3.29 -8.09 -20.48
CA ASN A 8 -4.57 -7.62 -19.92
C ASN A 8 -4.56 -6.27 -19.21
N LYS A 9 -3.43 -5.55 -19.17
CA LYS A 9 -3.42 -4.14 -18.73
C LYS A 9 -3.65 -3.23 -19.92
N SER A 10 -4.91 -3.02 -20.28
CA SER A 10 -5.27 -2.00 -21.24
C SER A 10 -4.82 -0.62 -20.70
N PRO A 11 -4.12 0.22 -21.49
CA PRO A 11 -3.56 1.49 -21.02
C PRO A 11 -4.60 2.42 -20.36
N ASN A 12 -5.87 2.26 -20.74
CA ASN A 12 -7.01 3.01 -20.22
C ASN A 12 -7.29 2.76 -18.74
N GLU A 13 -7.01 1.56 -18.20
CA GLU A 13 -7.21 1.30 -16.76
C GLU A 13 -6.31 2.16 -15.89
N SER A 14 -5.08 2.42 -16.34
CA SER A 14 -4.10 3.20 -15.56
C SER A 14 -4.46 4.68 -15.43
N VAL A 15 -5.16 5.23 -16.42
CA VAL A 15 -5.62 6.62 -16.40
C VAL A 15 -6.80 6.75 -15.44
N PHE A 16 -7.76 5.83 -15.54
CA PHE A 16 -8.92 5.80 -14.66
C PHE A 16 -8.54 5.65 -13.18
N GLU A 17 -7.61 4.75 -12.86
CA GLU A 17 -7.14 4.57 -11.49
C GLU A 17 -6.48 5.85 -10.93
N LYS A 18 -5.76 6.61 -11.76
CA LYS A 18 -5.17 7.89 -11.33
C LYS A 18 -6.22 8.94 -11.05
N ASP A 19 -7.25 9.02 -11.88
CA ASP A 19 -8.34 9.97 -11.68
C ASP A 19 -9.14 9.64 -10.41
N LEU A 20 -9.36 8.34 -10.14
CA LEU A 20 -9.99 7.88 -8.91
C LEU A 20 -9.15 8.21 -7.67
N ILE A 21 -7.82 8.00 -7.72
CA ILE A 21 -6.91 8.37 -6.62
C ILE A 21 -6.99 9.87 -6.35
N ARG A 22 -6.90 10.72 -7.38
CA ARG A 22 -6.98 12.18 -7.23
C ARG A 22 -8.31 12.66 -6.65
N LEU A 23 -9.40 11.96 -6.97
CA LEU A 23 -10.72 12.28 -6.44
C LEU A 23 -10.83 11.98 -4.94
N VAL A 24 -10.24 10.87 -4.47
CA VAL A 24 -10.37 10.43 -3.07
C VAL A 24 -9.25 10.94 -2.16
N GLU A 25 -8.08 11.30 -2.71
CA GLU A 25 -6.91 11.79 -1.97
C GLU A 25 -7.19 12.93 -0.97
N PRO A 26 -8.00 13.96 -1.28
CA PRO A 26 -8.23 15.05 -0.33
C PRO A 26 -9.19 14.71 0.82
N TYR A 27 -9.74 13.49 0.87
CA TYR A 27 -10.75 13.08 1.84
C TYR A 27 -10.27 11.91 2.69
N SER A 28 -10.41 12.01 4.01
CA SER A 28 -10.23 10.85 4.91
C SER A 28 -11.46 9.94 4.95
N TYR A 29 -12.65 10.50 4.72
CA TYR A 29 -13.93 9.79 4.69
C TYR A 29 -14.75 10.32 3.51
N ILE A 30 -15.26 9.41 2.68
CA ILE A 30 -16.02 9.79 1.49
C ILE A 30 -17.09 8.73 1.18
N GLU A 31 -18.29 9.17 0.84
CA GLU A 31 -19.38 8.28 0.44
C GLU A 31 -19.14 7.71 -0.96
N LEU A 32 -19.42 6.41 -1.12
CA LEU A 32 -19.33 5.72 -2.42
C LEU A 32 -20.35 6.27 -3.43
N SER A 33 -21.50 6.73 -2.96
CA SER A 33 -22.54 7.40 -3.78
C SER A 33 -22.00 8.69 -4.44
N TYR A 34 -21.23 9.47 -3.69
CA TYR A 34 -20.60 10.70 -4.17
C TYR A 34 -19.53 10.37 -5.21
N ILE A 35 -18.64 9.41 -4.94
CA ILE A 35 -17.61 8.98 -5.90
C ILE A 35 -18.26 8.48 -7.19
N ALA A 36 -19.29 7.64 -7.08
CA ALA A 36 -20.04 7.11 -8.22
C ALA A 36 -20.68 8.21 -9.07
N SER A 37 -21.27 9.21 -8.41
CA SER A 37 -21.86 10.38 -9.07
C SER A 37 -20.81 11.24 -9.76
N SER A 38 -19.66 11.49 -9.12
CA SER A 38 -18.55 12.25 -9.69
C SER A 38 -17.93 11.58 -10.92
N MET A 39 -17.97 10.24 -10.99
CA MET A 39 -17.45 9.48 -12.13
C MET A 39 -18.52 9.09 -13.16
N CYS A 40 -19.80 9.41 -12.91
CA CYS A 40 -20.93 8.98 -13.73
C CYS A 40 -21.00 7.45 -13.93
N MET A 41 -20.77 6.68 -12.86
CA MET A 41 -20.75 5.21 -12.89
C MET A 41 -21.67 4.60 -11.83
N ASP A 42 -22.01 3.32 -12.00
CA ASP A 42 -22.75 2.59 -10.98
C ASP A 42 -21.90 2.37 -9.72
N GLN A 43 -22.51 2.55 -8.55
CA GLN A 43 -21.85 2.43 -7.26
C GLN A 43 -21.16 1.07 -7.07
N LYS A 44 -21.76 -0.03 -7.53
CA LYS A 44 -21.16 -1.38 -7.40
C LYS A 44 -19.92 -1.54 -8.25
N VAL A 45 -19.87 -0.86 -9.41
CA VAL A 45 -18.69 -0.88 -10.29
C VAL A 45 -17.54 -0.12 -9.63
N VAL A 46 -17.82 1.06 -9.09
CA VAL A 46 -16.84 1.87 -8.35
C VAL A 46 -16.33 1.13 -7.13
N GLU A 47 -17.23 0.53 -6.33
CA GLU A 47 -16.87 -0.25 -5.15
C GLU A 47 -15.95 -1.43 -5.51
N LYS A 48 -16.28 -2.19 -6.56
CA LYS A 48 -15.44 -3.31 -7.02
C LYS A 48 -14.06 -2.83 -7.48
N LYS A 49 -13.98 -1.69 -8.16
CA LYS A 49 -12.69 -1.14 -8.61
C LYS A 49 -11.86 -0.60 -7.44
N LEU A 50 -12.47 0.09 -6.49
CA LEU A 50 -11.82 0.51 -5.24
C LEU A 50 -11.31 -0.69 -4.45
N ALA A 51 -12.10 -1.75 -4.32
CA ALA A 51 -11.70 -2.98 -3.66
C ALA A 51 -10.46 -3.60 -4.33
N GLN A 52 -10.43 -3.66 -5.67
CA GLN A 52 -9.26 -4.12 -6.42
C GLN A 52 -8.04 -3.22 -6.16
N MET A 53 -8.21 -1.90 -6.11
CA MET A 53 -7.10 -0.97 -5.89
C MET A 53 -6.51 -1.04 -4.48
N ILE A 54 -7.36 -1.34 -3.48
CA ILE A 54 -6.92 -1.61 -2.10
C ILE A 54 -6.12 -2.92 -2.06
N LEU A 55 -6.62 -3.99 -2.70
CA LEU A 55 -5.92 -5.28 -2.78
C LEU A 55 -4.58 -5.16 -3.54
N ASP A 56 -4.53 -4.33 -4.59
CA ASP A 56 -3.33 -4.03 -5.37
C ASP A 56 -2.34 -3.10 -4.62
N LYS A 57 -2.67 -2.65 -3.39
CA LYS A 57 -1.90 -1.67 -2.59
C LYS A 57 -1.68 -0.31 -3.28
N LYS A 58 -2.53 0.03 -4.24
CA LYS A 58 -2.50 1.34 -4.93
C LYS A 58 -3.20 2.42 -4.11
N LEU A 59 -4.25 2.04 -3.38
CA LEU A 59 -5.01 2.88 -2.47
C LEU A 59 -4.89 2.32 -1.05
N HIS A 60 -4.63 3.19 -0.06
CA HIS A 60 -4.61 2.80 1.34
C HIS A 60 -5.94 3.20 1.95
N GLY A 61 -6.77 2.23 2.29
CA GLY A 61 -8.12 2.51 2.73
C GLY A 61 -8.92 1.25 3.04
N ILE A 62 -10.10 1.45 3.63
CA ILE A 62 -11.07 0.41 3.95
C ILE A 62 -12.42 0.82 3.36
N LEU A 63 -13.10 -0.16 2.75
CA LEU A 63 -14.47 -0.02 2.31
C LEU A 63 -15.43 -0.51 3.40
N HIS A 64 -16.29 0.38 3.89
CA HIS A 64 -17.40 0.06 4.77
C HIS A 64 -18.67 -0.15 3.93
N GLN A 65 -18.86 -1.38 3.45
CA GLN A 65 -19.98 -1.72 2.56
C GLN A 65 -21.36 -1.53 3.19
N GLY A 66 -21.49 -1.68 4.51
CA GLY A 66 -22.77 -1.49 5.22
C GLY A 66 -23.23 -0.03 5.29
N GLU A 67 -22.29 0.90 5.36
CA GLU A 67 -22.57 2.34 5.43
C GLU A 67 -22.34 3.06 4.09
N GLY A 68 -21.80 2.34 3.09
CA GLY A 68 -21.49 2.91 1.77
C GLY A 68 -20.33 3.90 1.79
N MET A 69 -19.34 3.70 2.66
CA MET A 69 -18.24 4.64 2.91
C MET A 69 -16.89 4.07 2.49
N LEU A 70 -16.02 4.93 1.95
CA LEU A 70 -14.59 4.69 1.81
C LEU A 70 -13.86 5.51 2.86
N ILE A 71 -13.05 4.84 3.67
CA ILE A 71 -12.11 5.44 4.61
C ILE A 71 -10.73 5.38 3.97
N VAL A 72 -10.10 6.53 3.77
CA VAL A 72 -8.76 6.63 3.19
C VAL A 72 -7.76 6.93 4.30
N TYR A 73 -6.63 6.23 4.27
CA TYR A 73 -5.53 6.44 5.20
C TYR A 73 -4.34 7.03 4.46
N ASP A 74 -3.63 7.92 5.14
CA ASP A 74 -2.31 8.33 4.68
C ASP A 74 -1.36 7.15 4.69
N ARG A 75 -0.38 7.16 3.79
CA ARG A 75 0.74 6.22 3.90
C ARG A 75 1.46 6.49 5.21
N GLU A 76 1.66 5.43 5.99
CA GLU A 76 2.57 5.49 7.13
C GLU A 76 3.95 5.93 6.65
N ILE A 77 4.36 7.13 7.06
CA ILE A 77 5.74 7.58 6.89
C ILE A 77 6.54 6.80 7.93
N PRO A 78 7.53 5.98 7.52
CA PRO A 78 8.34 5.22 8.46
C PRO A 78 8.95 6.17 9.49
N ASN A 79 8.71 5.90 10.77
CA ASN A 79 9.24 6.74 11.83
C ASN A 79 10.79 6.62 11.82
N PRO A 80 11.54 7.72 11.64
CA PRO A 80 13.00 7.66 11.60
C PRO A 80 13.61 7.12 12.90
N THR A 81 12.96 7.33 14.05
CA THR A 81 13.37 6.77 15.34
C THR A 81 13.28 5.24 15.34
N TYR A 82 12.25 4.67 14.72
CA TYR A 82 12.09 3.22 14.62
C TYR A 82 13.19 2.62 13.74
N LEU A 83 13.46 3.22 12.58
CA LEU A 83 14.53 2.79 11.69
C LEU A 83 15.90 2.84 12.40
N ASN A 84 16.19 3.95 13.07
CA ASN A 84 17.44 4.10 13.83
C ASN A 84 17.57 3.06 14.96
N ALA A 85 16.47 2.70 15.62
CA ALA A 85 16.48 1.67 16.66
C ALA A 85 16.80 0.29 16.07
N VAL A 86 16.22 -0.06 14.92
CA VAL A 86 16.52 -1.32 14.21
C VAL A 86 17.99 -1.35 13.77
N ASP A 87 18.49 -0.28 13.18
CA ASP A 87 19.89 -0.17 12.75
C ASP A 87 20.87 -0.31 13.94
N THR A 88 20.50 0.26 15.09
CA THR A 88 21.30 0.14 16.31
C THR A 88 21.35 -1.32 16.79
N ILE A 89 20.21 -2.02 16.79
CA ILE A 89 20.15 -3.44 17.16
C ILE A 89 21.02 -4.30 16.23
N GLN A 90 20.95 -4.06 14.91
CA GLN A 90 21.78 -4.76 13.93
C GLN A 90 23.28 -4.47 14.12
N SER A 91 23.63 -3.23 14.45
CA SER A 91 25.02 -2.87 14.75
C SER A 91 25.54 -3.60 15.98
N MET A 92 24.69 -3.81 17.00
CA MET A 92 25.05 -4.58 18.20
C MET A 92 25.25 -6.07 17.89
N GLU A 93 24.49 -6.65 16.96
CA GLU A 93 24.69 -8.03 16.48
C GLU A 93 26.10 -8.21 15.90
N GLY A 94 26.54 -7.31 15.02
CA GLY A 94 27.89 -7.34 14.44
C GLY A 94 29.00 -7.25 15.50
N VAL A 95 28.83 -6.38 16.51
CA VAL A 95 29.80 -6.26 17.62
C VAL A 95 29.87 -7.56 18.45
N VAL A 96 28.73 -8.20 18.71
CA VAL A 96 28.68 -9.48 19.44
C VAL A 96 29.37 -10.60 18.65
N ASP A 97 29.19 -10.63 17.33
CA ASP A 97 29.84 -11.61 16.45
C ASP A 97 31.37 -11.43 16.44
N GLU A 98 31.85 -10.19 16.35
CA GLU A 98 33.29 -9.88 16.43
C GLU A 98 33.91 -10.31 17.77
N LEU A 99 33.23 -9.99 18.89
CA LEU A 99 33.63 -10.43 20.23
C LEU A 99 33.70 -11.96 20.34
N CYS A 100 32.70 -12.67 19.80
CA CYS A 100 32.69 -14.13 19.74
C CYS A 100 33.86 -14.69 18.91
N ALA A 101 34.17 -14.07 17.77
CA ALA A 101 35.28 -14.46 16.92
C ALA A 101 36.64 -14.27 17.62
N LEU A 102 36.83 -13.15 18.33
CA LEU A 102 38.03 -12.88 19.12
C LEU A 102 38.24 -13.94 20.20
N ILE A 103 37.20 -14.29 20.96
CA ILE A 103 37.31 -15.32 22.01
C ILE A 103 37.68 -16.70 21.43
N LYS A 104 37.12 -17.06 20.26
CA LYS A 104 37.49 -18.30 19.56
C LYS A 104 38.97 -18.30 19.15
N ASN A 105 39.51 -17.16 18.73
CA ASN A 105 40.91 -17.03 18.33
C ASN A 105 41.88 -17.02 19.53
N ILE A 106 41.44 -16.54 20.70
CA ILE A 106 42.26 -16.53 21.93
C ILE A 106 42.31 -17.91 22.61
N LYS A 107 41.30 -18.77 22.40
CA LYS A 107 41.25 -20.13 22.97
C LYS A 107 42.03 -21.18 22.16
N LYS A 108 42.86 -20.76 21.21
CA LYS A 108 43.66 -21.60 20.32
C LYS A 108 45.14 -21.45 20.64
#